data_AF-A0A2P6MMN0-F1
#
_entry.id   AF-A0A2P6MMN0-F1
#
_cell.length_a   1.000
_cell.length_b   1.000
_cell.length_c   1.000
_cell.angle_alpha   90.00
_cell.angle_beta   90.00
_cell.angle_gamma   90.00
#
_symmetry.space_group_name_H-M   'P 1'
#
loop_
_entity.id
_entity.type
_entity.pdbx_description
1 polymer ?
#
loop_
_entity_poly.entity_id
_entity_poly.type
_entity_poly.pdbx_seq_one_letter_code
_entity_poly.pdbx_strand_id
1 'polypeptide(L)'
;MAQNLTNIARDRSVAVVLINQMTTAYQNGEPYLVAALGENWSHAATNRVLLSWEDGYRCASLQKSPNRPFGTVRYNVTQAGIR
;
A
#
# COMPACT_ATOMS: atom_id res chain seq x y z
N MET A 1 7.21 -9.06 -13.31
CA MET A 1 5.74 -8.85 -13.22
C MET A 1 5.39 -7.38 -13.04
N ALA A 2 5.97 -6.68 -12.05
CA ALA A 2 5.82 -5.23 -11.90
C ALA A 2 6.00 -4.44 -13.21
N GLN A 3 7.08 -4.67 -13.95
CA GLN A 3 7.34 -3.99 -15.23
C GLN A 3 6.23 -4.21 -16.28
N ASN A 4 5.66 -5.42 -16.34
CA ASN A 4 4.58 -5.72 -17.29
C ASN A 4 3.32 -4.91 -16.96
N LEU A 5 3.01 -4.75 -15.66
CA LEU A 5 1.88 -3.93 -15.21
C LEU A 5 2.11 -2.44 -15.52
N THR A 6 3.35 -1.95 -15.35
CA THR A 6 3.73 -0.59 -15.76
C THR A 6 3.55 -0.38 -17.27
N ASN A 7 3.98 -1.35 -18.08
CA ASN A 7 3.81 -1.29 -19.53
C ASN A 7 2.32 -1.26 -19.90
N ILE A 8 1.48 -2.12 -19.30
CA ILE A 8 0.03 -2.10 -19.54
C ILE A 8 -0.59 -0.76 -19.14
N ALA A 9 -0.21 -0.22 -17.98
CA ALA A 9 -0.71 1.07 -17.51
C ALA A 9 -0.41 2.20 -18.49
N ARG A 10 0.82 2.22 -19.03
CA ARG A 10 1.26 3.21 -20.01
C ARG A 10 0.61 2.99 -21.37
N ASP A 11 0.67 1.78 -21.90
CA ASP A 11 0.26 1.46 -23.26
C ASP A 11 -1.26 1.55 -23.44
N ARG A 12 -2.03 1.32 -22.36
CA ARG A 12 -3.49 1.44 -22.37
C ARG A 12 -4.03 2.67 -21.64
N SER A 13 -3.16 3.52 -21.10
CA SER A 13 -3.54 4.69 -20.30
C SER A 13 -4.52 4.37 -19.16
N VAL A 14 -4.26 3.28 -18.43
CA VAL A 14 -5.12 2.81 -17.31
C VAL A 14 -4.42 2.93 -15.97
N ALA A 15 -5.20 3.17 -14.91
CA ALA A 15 -4.72 3.06 -13.55
C ALA A 15 -4.62 1.59 -13.13
N VAL A 16 -3.48 1.21 -12.54
CA VAL A 16 -3.27 -0.13 -11.97
C VAL A 16 -3.21 0.00 -10.45
N VAL A 17 -4.09 -0.73 -9.76
CA VAL A 17 -4.12 -0.81 -8.29
C VAL A 17 -3.76 -2.23 -7.89
N LEU A 18 -2.81 -2.34 -6.95
CA LEU A 18 -2.38 -3.62 -6.39
C LEU A 18 -2.70 -3.65 -4.90
N ILE A 19 -3.20 -4.79 -4.44
CA ILE A 19 -3.41 -5.08 -3.02
C ILE A 19 -2.33 -6.07 -2.60
N ASN A 20 -1.64 -5.75 -1.51
CA ASN A 20 -0.64 -6.62 -0.91
C ASN A 20 -1.02 -6.91 0.54
N GLN A 21 -0.74 -8.12 0.99
CA GLN A 21 -0.95 -8.51 2.37
C GLN A 21 0.26 -8.17 3.23
N MET A 22 0.02 -7.91 4.51
CA MET A 22 1.07 -7.83 5.51
C MET A 22 1.26 -9.20 6.14
N THR A 23 2.51 -9.59 6.35
CA THR A 23 2.93 -10.83 7.02
C THR A 23 3.88 -10.50 8.15
N THR A 24 4.08 -11.45 9.06
CA THR A 24 5.06 -11.30 10.15
C THR A 24 6.37 -11.94 9.72
N ALA A 25 7.44 -11.15 9.72
CA ALA A 25 8.81 -11.66 9.64
C ALA A 25 9.44 -11.63 11.04
N TYR A 26 10.52 -12.38 11.22
CA TYR A 26 11.29 -12.40 12.46
C TYR A 26 12.71 -11.92 12.17
N GLN A 27 13.16 -10.91 12.90
CA GLN A 27 14.52 -10.39 12.82
C GLN A 27 15.04 -10.15 14.23
N ASN A 28 16.24 -10.66 14.52
CA ASN A 28 16.88 -10.53 15.83
C ASN A 28 16.02 -11.00 17.02
N GLY A 29 15.19 -12.02 16.81
CA GLY A 29 14.30 -12.57 17.85
C GLY A 29 12.96 -11.84 18.00
N GLU A 30 12.76 -10.70 17.32
CA GLU A 30 11.53 -9.91 17.41
C GLU A 30 10.66 -10.06 16.15
N PRO A 31 9.34 -10.26 16.29
CA PRO A 31 8.42 -10.23 15.17
C PRO A 31 8.20 -8.80 14.69
N TYR A 32 8.18 -8.60 13.38
CA TYR A 32 7.85 -7.31 12.77
C TYR A 32 6.99 -7.48 11.52
N LEU A 33 6.15 -6.50 11.25
CA LEU A 33 5.25 -6.52 10.10
C LEU A 33 6.01 -6.15 8.82
N VAL A 34 5.91 -7.00 7.82
CA VAL A 34 6.47 -6.81 6.48
C VAL A 34 5.42 -7.02 5.41
N ALA A 35 5.65 -6.44 4.23
CA ALA A 35 4.77 -6.66 3.09
C ALA A 35 5.13 -7.99 2.40
N ALA A 36 4.14 -8.85 2.13
CA ALA A 36 4.36 -10.23 1.68
C ALA A 36 5.14 -10.33 0.36
N LEU A 37 4.92 -9.40 -0.56
CA LEU A 37 5.61 -9.36 -1.85
C LEU A 37 7.10 -8.95 -1.77
N GLY A 38 7.60 -8.52 -0.60
CA GLY A 38 9.00 -8.15 -0.39
C GLY A 38 9.44 -6.82 -1.02
N GLU A 39 10.73 -6.52 -0.91
CA GLU A 39 11.33 -5.22 -1.28
C GLU A 39 11.24 -4.90 -2.77
N ASN A 40 11.32 -5.90 -3.64
CA ASN A 40 11.26 -5.72 -5.10
C ASN A 40 9.96 -5.04 -5.57
N TRP A 41 8.85 -5.24 -4.84
CA TRP A 41 7.59 -4.57 -5.12
C TRP A 41 7.45 -3.20 -4.44
N SER A 42 8.26 -2.93 -3.42
CA SER A 42 8.30 -1.64 -2.74
C SER A 42 8.82 -0.52 -3.64
N HIS A 43 9.76 -0.85 -4.55
CA HIS A 43 10.31 0.10 -5.51
C HIS A 43 9.40 0.28 -6.73
N ALA A 44 8.66 -0.76 -7.12
CA ALA A 44 7.81 -0.75 -8.31
C ALA A 44 6.58 0.17 -8.20
N ALA A 45 5.96 0.28 -7.02
CA ALA A 45 4.79 1.13 -6.84
C ALA A 45 5.18 2.61 -6.75
N THR A 46 4.56 3.47 -7.56
CA THR A 46 4.76 4.92 -7.53
C THR A 46 4.08 5.55 -6.32
N ASN A 47 2.90 5.07 -5.96
CA ASN A 47 2.16 5.46 -4.76
C ASN A 47 1.93 4.24 -3.85
N ARG A 48 2.07 4.42 -2.54
CA ARG A 48 1.80 3.36 -1.55
C ARG A 48 0.97 3.89 -0.39
N VAL A 49 -0.18 3.27 -0.17
CA VAL A 49 -1.04 3.52 0.99
C VAL A 49 -0.97 2.31 1.91
N LEU A 50 -0.65 2.55 3.17
CA LEU A 50 -0.78 1.57 4.24
C LEU A 50 -2.15 1.74 4.89
N LEU A 51 -2.91 0.65 4.99
CA LEU A 51 -4.17 0.62 5.73
C LEU A 51 -3.90 0.00 7.10
N SER A 52 -4.17 0.75 8.17
CA SER A 52 -3.94 0.34 9.55
C SER A 52 -5.20 0.53 10.39
N TRP A 53 -5.21 -0.11 11.55
CA TRP A 53 -6.12 0.20 12.64
C TRP A 53 -5.33 0.87 13.76
N GLU A 54 -5.71 2.08 14.12
CA GLU A 54 -5.03 2.90 15.13
C GLU A 54 -6.11 3.50 16.04
N ASP A 55 -6.01 3.23 17.35
CA ASP A 55 -6.93 3.73 18.38
C ASP A 55 -8.42 3.52 18.07
N GLY A 56 -8.76 2.37 17.47
CA GLY A 56 -10.13 2.02 17.09
C GLY A 56 -10.62 2.66 15.78
N TYR A 57 -9.78 3.43 15.09
CA TYR A 57 -10.07 4.01 13.78
C TYR A 57 -9.33 3.26 12.68
N ARG A 58 -9.94 3.19 11.49
CA ARG A 58 -9.21 2.78 10.28
C ARG A 58 -8.47 3.99 9.72
N CYS A 59 -7.17 3.83 9.52
CA CYS A 59 -6.28 4.86 9.00
C CYS A 59 -5.72 4.44 7.65
N ALA A 60 -5.55 5.42 6.77
CA ALA A 60 -4.87 5.29 5.49
C ALA A 60 -3.69 6.26 5.47
N SER A 61 -2.48 5.71 5.43
CA SER A 61 -1.23 6.46 5.51
C SER A 61 -0.50 6.40 4.17
N LEU A 62 -0.25 7.55 3.55
CA LEU A 62 0.51 7.65 2.31
C LEU A 62 2.01 7.52 2.60
N GLN A 63 2.55 6.31 2.41
CA GLN A 63 3.93 5.96 2.72
C GLN A 63 4.92 6.35 1.61
N LYS A 64 4.47 6.38 0.36
CA LYS A 64 5.28 6.73 -0.81
C LYS A 64 4.44 7.47 -1.84
N SER A 65 4.95 8.57 -2.35
CA SER A 65 4.41 9.32 -3.50
C SER A 65 5.48 10.26 -4.06
N PRO A 66 5.62 10.41 -5.38
CA PRO A 66 6.53 11.38 -5.98
C PRO A 66 6.03 12.82 -5.84
N ASN A 67 4.72 13.03 -5.66
CA ASN A 67 4.07 14.34 -5.81
C ASN A 67 3.28 14.78 -4.57
N ARG A 68 3.28 13.99 -3.48
CA ARG A 68 2.59 14.33 -2.24
C ARG A 68 3.43 13.98 -1.02
N PRO A 69 3.41 14.82 0.03
CA PRO A 69 4.06 14.50 1.28
C PRO A 69 3.39 13.32 1.96
N PHE A 70 4.11 12.72 2.91
CA PHE A 70 3.53 11.76 3.85
C PHE A 70 2.31 12.38 4.56
N GLY A 71 1.28 11.57 4.77
CA GLY A 71 0.10 11.99 5.51
C GLY A 71 -0.80 10.81 5.84
N THR A 72 -1.55 10.95 6.92
CA THR A 72 -2.48 9.93 7.41
C THR A 72 -3.87 10.52 7.52
N VAL A 73 -4.87 9.78 7.02
CA VAL A 73 -6.28 10.15 7.13
C VAL A 73 -7.07 9.00 7.71
N ARG A 74 -8.14 9.30 8.46
CA ARG A 74 -9.10 8.31 8.91
C ARG A 74 -10.14 8.07 7.83
N TYR A 75 -10.65 6.85 7.72
CA TYR A 75 -11.74 6.50 6.82
C TYR A 75 -12.70 5.53 7.50
N ASN A 76 -13.93 5.47 6.98
CA ASN A 76 -14.97 4.56 7.42
C ASN A 76 -15.41 3.64 6.28
N VAL A 77 -15.69 2.39 6.61
CA VAL A 77 -16.31 1.44 5.69
C VAL A 77 -17.79 1.37 6.02
N THR A 78 -18.61 1.88 5.12
CA THR A 78 -20.07 1.91 5.24
C THR A 78 -20.70 0.89 4.30
N GLN A 79 -22.01 0.68 4.40
CA GLN A 79 -22.76 -0.11 3.41
C GLN A 79 -22.66 0.46 1.98
N ALA A 80 -22.39 1.77 1.85
CA ALA A 80 -22.18 2.45 0.57
C ALA A 80 -20.70 2.55 0.16
N GLY A 81 -19.81 1.78 0.79
CA GLY A 81 -18.37 1.74 0.53
C GLY A 81 -17.55 2.64 1.46
N ILE A 82 -16.35 3.02 1.01
CA ILE A 82 -15.37 3.80 1.78
C ILE A 82 -15.76 5.28 1.78
N ARG A 83 -15.69 5.94 2.94
CA ARG A 83 -15.91 7.37 3.14
C ARG A 83 -14.82 7.99 4.00
#